data_AF-A0A926VYI1-F1
#
_entry.id   AF-A0A926VYI1-F1
#
_cell.length_a   1.000
_cell.length_b   1.000
_cell.length_c   1.000
_cell.angle_alpha   90.00
_cell.angle_beta   90.00
_cell.angle_gamma   90.00
#
_symmetry.space_group_name_H-M   'P 1'
#
loop_
_entity.id
_entity.type
_entity.pdbx_description
1 polymer ?
#
loop_
_entity_poly.entity_id
_entity_poly.type
_entity_poly.pdbx_seq_one_letter_code
_entity_poly.pdbx_strand_id
1 'polypeptide(L)'
;MNKTASPLGVQTYSQGKIAIDLEPCIYEQLQKQSVSPSEFIRRLVDFITTLENNKEKYNINPYTEKFHRGIHILGCHDSKLGVFPDANLALKCSEDRPCAENPRKQFFRSIQLAWEFETKLNEQEKLLLQICPAYLHFQTGVRSALFKRVLFMPKIEGIPLGKIETGFSPEFCQTFNIPDFPEILRKFRFSLHRFLDPEQKRQLLKIQTTYLFQRLFQRGIKIFSLNQKNILATLNISGNPAQYVIIDPIADYYLSISPVYNVLTSQLCKFK
;
A
#
# COMPACT_ATOMS: atom_id res chain seq x y z
N MET A 1 -11.12 -19.31 -23.28
CA MET A 1 -10.55 -18.52 -22.17
C MET A 1 -10.19 -19.48 -21.06
N ASN A 2 -8.95 -19.49 -20.57
CA ASN A 2 -8.54 -20.35 -19.47
C ASN A 2 -8.72 -19.58 -18.16
N LYS A 3 -9.74 -19.97 -17.39
CA LYS A 3 -10.06 -19.41 -16.08
C LYS A 3 -9.29 -20.21 -15.02
N THR A 4 -8.26 -19.64 -14.43
CA THR A 4 -7.60 -20.20 -13.24
C THR A 4 -8.09 -19.45 -12.02
N ALA A 5 -8.87 -20.12 -11.16
CA ALA A 5 -9.29 -19.56 -9.90
C ALA A 5 -8.10 -19.51 -8.92
N SER A 6 -7.81 -18.32 -8.39
CA SER A 6 -6.88 -18.14 -7.27
C SER A 6 -7.58 -18.48 -5.94
N PRO A 7 -6.88 -19.02 -4.92
CA PRO A 7 -7.43 -19.27 -3.59
C PRO A 7 -7.97 -18.01 -2.87
N LEU A 8 -7.72 -16.81 -3.41
CA LEU A 8 -8.21 -15.52 -2.90
C LEU A 8 -9.35 -14.92 -3.77
N GLY A 9 -9.95 -15.70 -4.68
CA GLY A 9 -11.06 -15.26 -5.53
C GLY A 9 -10.67 -14.38 -6.73
N VAL A 10 -9.40 -13.98 -6.85
CA VAL A 10 -8.87 -13.18 -7.97
C VAL A 10 -9.19 -13.83 -9.32
N GLN A 11 -9.71 -13.03 -10.25
CA GLN A 11 -9.98 -13.43 -11.64
C GLN A 11 -8.86 -12.92 -12.55
N THR A 12 -8.15 -13.83 -13.22
CA THR A 12 -7.13 -13.47 -14.21
C THR A 12 -7.67 -13.63 -15.63
N TYR A 13 -7.50 -12.60 -16.46
CA TYR A 13 -7.81 -12.63 -17.89
C TYR A 13 -6.54 -12.40 -18.70
N SER A 14 -6.47 -12.99 -19.89
CA SER A 14 -5.37 -12.77 -20.82
C SER A 14 -5.90 -12.69 -22.26
N GLN A 15 -5.43 -11.69 -23.00
CA GLN A 15 -5.78 -11.47 -24.39
C GLN A 15 -4.54 -10.98 -25.15
N GLY A 16 -4.01 -11.81 -26.04
CA GLY A 16 -2.77 -11.52 -26.77
C GLY A 16 -1.60 -11.27 -25.82
N LYS A 17 -1.06 -10.04 -25.85
CA LYS A 17 0.05 -9.60 -24.98
C LYS A 17 -0.40 -8.96 -23.67
N ILE A 18 -1.70 -8.90 -23.41
CA ILE A 18 -2.28 -8.28 -22.22
C ILE A 18 -2.68 -9.36 -21.21
N ALA A 19 -2.38 -9.13 -19.94
CA ALA A 19 -2.94 -9.87 -18.82
C ALA A 19 -3.50 -8.88 -17.79
N ILE A 20 -4.65 -9.20 -17.21
CA ILE A 20 -5.23 -8.45 -16.10
C ILE A 20 -5.58 -9.40 -14.95
N ASP A 21 -5.30 -8.99 -13.72
CA ASP A 21 -5.74 -9.65 -12.50
C ASP A 21 -6.78 -8.72 -11.84
N LEU A 22 -7.98 -9.23 -11.56
CA LEU A 22 -9.11 -8.48 -11.00
C LEU A 22 -9.46 -8.97 -9.60
N GLU A 23 -9.68 -8.05 -8.69
CA GLU A 23 -10.39 -8.32 -7.44
C GLU A 23 -11.85 -8.75 -7.73
N PRO A 24 -12.45 -9.67 -6.94
CA PRO A 24 -13.84 -10.10 -7.13
C PRO A 24 -14.85 -8.95 -7.30
N CYS A 25 -14.74 -7.88 -6.50
CA CYS A 25 -15.68 -6.76 -6.55
C CYS A 25 -15.70 -6.08 -7.93
N ILE A 26 -14.54 -5.97 -8.60
CA ILE A 26 -14.44 -5.38 -9.95
C ILE A 26 -15.06 -6.30 -10.97
N TYR A 27 -14.85 -7.61 -10.84
CA TYR A 27 -15.47 -8.58 -11.72
C TYR A 27 -17.01 -8.53 -11.62
N GLU A 28 -17.56 -8.45 -10.41
CA GLU A 28 -19.00 -8.30 -10.19
C GLU A 28 -19.55 -6.99 -10.79
N GLN A 29 -18.80 -5.90 -10.69
CA GLN A 29 -19.19 -4.62 -11.32
C GLN A 29 -19.23 -4.72 -12.85
N LEU A 30 -18.23 -5.35 -13.47
CA LEU A 30 -18.21 -5.58 -14.91
C LEU A 30 -19.41 -6.41 -15.38
N GLN A 31 -19.79 -7.43 -14.60
CA GLN A 31 -20.98 -8.24 -14.87
C GLN A 31 -22.28 -7.41 -14.77
N LYS A 32 -22.42 -6.60 -13.71
CA LYS A 32 -23.60 -5.73 -13.52
C LYS A 32 -23.77 -4.73 -14.67
N GLN A 33 -22.66 -4.21 -15.20
CA GLN A 33 -22.67 -3.26 -16.31
C GLN A 33 -22.81 -3.93 -17.69
N SER A 34 -22.89 -5.26 -17.75
CA SER A 34 -22.93 -6.03 -19.01
C SER A 34 -21.76 -5.73 -19.95
N VAL A 35 -20.60 -5.34 -19.41
CA VAL A 35 -19.41 -5.03 -20.20
C VAL A 35 -18.65 -6.33 -20.46
N SER A 36 -18.40 -6.65 -21.73
CA SER A 36 -17.61 -7.83 -22.07
C SER A 36 -16.14 -7.65 -21.64
N PRO A 37 -15.44 -8.72 -21.18
CA PRO A 37 -14.03 -8.62 -20.80
C PRO A 37 -13.13 -8.05 -21.92
N SER A 38 -13.40 -8.40 -23.18
CA SER A 38 -12.64 -7.88 -24.32
C SER A 38 -12.87 -6.40 -24.57
N GLU A 39 -14.10 -5.91 -24.40
CA GLU A 39 -14.39 -4.48 -24.46
C GLU A 39 -13.71 -3.73 -23.33
N PHE A 40 -13.76 -4.26 -22.11
CA PHE A 40 -13.09 -3.68 -20.96
C PHE A 40 -11.58 -3.59 -21.17
N ILE A 41 -10.95 -4.67 -21.65
CA ILE A 41 -9.52 -4.68 -21.98
C ILE A 41 -9.18 -3.61 -23.02
N ARG A 42 -10.02 -3.43 -24.06
CA ARG A 42 -9.80 -2.37 -25.05
C ARG A 42 -9.84 -0.98 -24.40
N ARG A 43 -10.88 -0.68 -23.63
CA ARG A 43 -11.02 0.61 -22.91
C ARG A 43 -9.83 0.85 -21.95
N LEU A 44 -9.38 -0.19 -21.27
CA LEU A 44 -8.23 -0.15 -20.35
C LEU A 44 -6.92 0.16 -21.08
N VAL A 45 -6.68 -0.47 -22.24
CA VAL A 45 -5.49 -0.19 -23.07
C VAL A 45 -5.50 1.25 -23.59
N ASP A 46 -6.65 1.74 -24.07
CA ASP A 46 -6.81 3.12 -24.54
C ASP A 46 -6.56 4.12 -23.39
N PHE A 47 -7.07 3.80 -22.20
CA PHE A 47 -6.86 4.58 -20.98
C PHE A 47 -5.38 4.64 -20.58
N ILE A 48 -4.67 3.50 -20.53
CA ILE A 48 -3.24 3.43 -20.16
C ILE A 48 -2.40 4.18 -21.20
N THR A 49 -2.69 4.02 -22.49
CA THR A 49 -2.00 4.75 -23.56
C THR A 49 -2.16 6.26 -23.41
N THR A 50 -3.37 6.71 -23.06
CA THR A 50 -3.62 8.14 -22.78
C THR A 50 -2.82 8.63 -21.57
N LEU A 51 -2.74 7.82 -20.51
CA LEU A 51 -1.95 8.13 -19.32
C LEU A 51 -0.45 8.23 -19.64
N GLU A 52 0.10 7.29 -20.42
CA GLU A 52 1.51 7.31 -20.83
C GLU A 52 1.89 8.62 -21.54
N ASN A 53 1.04 9.04 -22.48
CA ASN A 53 1.24 10.25 -23.27
C ASN A 53 1.10 11.55 -22.46
N ASN A 54 0.41 11.51 -21.32
CA ASN A 54 0.09 12.69 -20.51
C ASN A 54 0.56 12.56 -19.05
N LYS A 55 1.52 11.67 -18.77
CA LYS A 55 1.90 11.27 -17.41
C LYS A 55 2.24 12.44 -16.48
N GLU A 56 2.87 13.50 -17.01
CA GLU A 56 3.25 14.68 -16.21
C GLU A 56 2.02 15.40 -15.63
N LYS A 57 0.90 15.39 -16.35
CA LYS A 57 -0.37 15.97 -15.87
C LYS A 57 -0.95 15.22 -14.67
N TYR A 58 -0.67 13.92 -14.58
CA TYR A 58 -1.24 13.03 -13.57
C TYR A 58 -0.25 12.71 -12.45
N ASN A 59 0.99 13.20 -12.52
CA ASN A 59 2.05 12.83 -11.59
C ASN A 59 1.77 13.38 -10.19
N ILE A 60 1.61 12.48 -9.23
CA ILE A 60 1.43 12.81 -7.80
C ILE A 60 2.59 12.29 -6.96
N ASN A 61 3.69 11.87 -7.59
CA ASN A 61 4.84 11.32 -6.91
C ASN A 61 5.47 12.40 -6.00
N PRO A 62 5.62 12.15 -4.69
CA PRO A 62 6.26 13.11 -3.79
C PRO A 62 7.78 13.22 -4.00
N TYR A 63 8.39 12.30 -4.75
CA TYR A 63 9.83 12.24 -4.96
C TYR A 63 10.23 12.83 -6.32
N THR A 64 10.96 13.94 -6.31
CA THR A 64 11.59 14.55 -7.49
C THR A 64 12.96 13.94 -7.82
N GLU A 65 13.50 13.10 -6.94
CA GLU A 65 14.82 12.50 -7.11
C GLU A 65 14.83 11.33 -8.10
N LYS A 66 15.81 11.37 -9.02
CA LYS A 66 15.98 10.46 -10.18
C LYS A 66 16.31 9.00 -9.83
N PHE A 67 16.33 8.62 -8.55
CA PHE A 67 16.78 7.30 -8.10
C PHE A 67 15.74 6.18 -8.33
N HIS A 68 14.48 6.53 -8.61
CA HIS A 68 13.42 5.59 -9.01
C HIS A 68 13.23 5.57 -10.53
N ARG A 69 14.24 5.09 -11.25
CA ARG A 69 14.13 4.87 -12.69
C ARG A 69 13.08 3.80 -12.97
N GLY A 70 11.84 4.20 -13.27
CA GLY A 70 10.83 3.36 -13.89
C GLY A 70 9.55 3.06 -13.10
N ILE A 71 9.29 3.70 -11.96
CA ILE A 71 7.97 3.67 -11.30
C ILE A 71 7.39 5.08 -11.29
N HIS A 72 6.13 5.21 -11.70
CA HIS A 72 5.36 6.46 -11.70
C HIS A 72 4.13 6.28 -10.82
N ILE A 73 3.87 7.24 -9.92
CA ILE A 73 2.65 7.28 -9.13
C ILE A 73 1.74 8.37 -9.71
N LEU A 74 0.63 7.95 -10.30
CA LEU A 74 -0.27 8.82 -11.04
C LEU A 74 -1.65 8.88 -10.37
N GLY A 75 -2.22 10.07 -10.22
CA GLY A 75 -3.59 10.27 -9.73
C GLY A 75 -4.56 10.49 -10.88
N CYS A 76 -5.68 9.78 -10.91
CA CYS A 76 -6.72 9.99 -11.91
C CYS A 76 -8.12 9.66 -11.39
N HIS A 77 -9.15 10.26 -12.00
CA HIS A 77 -10.53 9.92 -11.73
C HIS A 77 -11.03 8.81 -12.68
N ASP A 78 -11.83 7.88 -12.17
CA ASP A 78 -12.46 6.78 -12.91
C ASP A 78 -13.67 7.24 -13.76
N SER A 79 -13.57 8.40 -14.40
CA SER A 79 -14.62 8.86 -15.31
C SER A 79 -14.63 8.08 -16.64
N LYS A 80 -13.52 7.40 -16.97
CA LYS A 80 -13.32 6.72 -18.26
C LYS A 80 -13.63 5.24 -18.25
N LEU A 81 -13.31 4.51 -17.17
CA LEU A 81 -13.59 3.07 -17.08
C LEU A 81 -14.93 2.85 -16.37
N GLY A 82 -15.17 3.57 -15.26
CA GLY A 82 -16.44 3.61 -14.54
C GLY A 82 -16.78 2.30 -13.83
N VAL A 83 -15.77 1.55 -13.40
CA VAL A 83 -15.92 0.19 -12.85
C VAL A 83 -15.37 0.05 -11.43
N PHE A 84 -14.64 1.05 -10.94
CA PHE A 84 -14.02 0.99 -9.63
C PHE A 84 -14.97 1.48 -8.53
N PRO A 85 -14.96 0.85 -7.33
CA PRO A 85 -15.78 1.29 -6.20
C PRO A 85 -15.48 2.72 -5.75
N ASP A 86 -14.21 3.11 -5.78
CA ASP A 86 -13.75 4.48 -5.57
C ASP A 86 -13.33 5.06 -6.93
N ALA A 87 -13.92 6.21 -7.26
CA ALA A 87 -13.59 6.89 -8.50
C ALA A 87 -12.28 7.67 -8.43
N ASN A 88 -11.79 8.05 -7.25
CA ASN A 88 -10.49 8.70 -7.10
C ASN A 88 -9.41 7.64 -6.98
N LEU A 89 -8.61 7.47 -8.03
CA LEU A 89 -7.61 6.40 -8.12
C LEU A 89 -6.18 6.93 -7.99
N ALA A 90 -5.34 6.09 -7.39
CA ALA A 90 -3.90 6.17 -7.42
C ALA A 90 -3.35 4.96 -8.18
N LEU A 91 -2.57 5.22 -9.22
CA LEU A 91 -2.02 4.22 -10.11
C LEU A 91 -0.51 4.13 -9.89
N LYS A 92 -0.02 2.92 -9.65
CA LYS A 92 1.41 2.61 -9.61
C LYS A 92 1.82 1.98 -10.94
N CYS A 93 2.40 2.79 -11.81
CA CYS A 93 2.80 2.42 -13.16
C CYS A 93 4.28 2.08 -13.21
N SER A 94 4.61 0.85 -13.61
CA SER A 94 5.97 0.33 -13.72
C SER A 94 6.40 0.14 -15.18
N GLU A 95 7.59 0.61 -15.50
CA GLU A 95 8.30 0.36 -16.77
C GLU A 95 8.97 -1.02 -16.82
N ASP A 96 8.84 -1.83 -15.75
CA ASP A 96 9.48 -3.16 -15.59
C ASP A 96 11.01 -3.12 -15.71
N ARG A 97 11.63 -2.06 -15.18
CA ARG A 97 13.09 -1.98 -15.10
C ARG A 97 13.63 -3.03 -14.12
N PRO A 98 14.84 -3.58 -14.35
CA PRO A 98 15.48 -4.47 -13.39
C PRO A 98 15.55 -3.83 -12.00
N CYS A 99 15.27 -4.61 -10.95
CA CYS A 99 15.22 -4.15 -9.56
C CYS A 99 14.14 -3.10 -9.27
N ALA A 100 13.25 -2.76 -10.21
CA ALA A 100 12.06 -1.99 -9.91
C ALA A 100 11.05 -2.88 -9.18
N GLU A 101 10.18 -2.24 -8.40
CA GLU A 101 9.10 -2.92 -7.71
C GLU A 101 8.16 -3.65 -8.67
N ASN A 102 7.51 -4.71 -8.17
CA ASN A 102 6.61 -5.54 -8.97
C ASN A 102 5.16 -5.30 -8.54
N PRO A 103 4.39 -4.48 -9.29
CA PRO A 103 3.00 -4.16 -8.95
C PRO A 103 2.09 -5.40 -8.85
N ARG A 104 2.39 -6.48 -9.58
CA ARG A 104 1.64 -7.74 -9.48
C ARG A 104 1.82 -8.40 -8.12
N LYS A 105 3.06 -8.43 -7.60
CA LYS A 105 3.32 -8.96 -6.25
C LYS A 105 2.59 -8.12 -5.20
N GLN A 106 2.57 -6.80 -5.37
CA GLN A 106 1.84 -5.89 -4.48
C GLN A 106 0.34 -6.18 -4.52
N PHE A 107 -0.26 -6.31 -5.70
CA PHE A 107 -1.67 -6.67 -5.87
C PHE A 107 -2.04 -7.93 -5.05
N PHE A 108 -1.35 -9.05 -5.28
CA PHE A 108 -1.65 -10.29 -4.55
C PHE A 108 -1.38 -10.17 -3.05
N ARG A 109 -0.35 -9.40 -2.64
CA ARG A 109 -0.08 -9.18 -1.22
C ARG A 109 -1.16 -8.35 -0.55
N SER A 110 -1.68 -7.31 -1.22
CA SER A 110 -2.79 -6.49 -0.70
C SER A 110 -4.06 -7.33 -0.54
N ILE A 111 -4.42 -8.16 -1.53
CA ILE A 111 -5.58 -9.07 -1.42
C ILE A 111 -5.40 -10.05 -0.25
N GLN A 112 -4.21 -10.66 -0.13
CA GLN A 112 -3.92 -11.56 0.98
C GLN A 112 -4.03 -10.83 2.33
N LEU A 113 -3.47 -9.62 2.44
CA LEU A 113 -3.52 -8.82 3.66
C LEU A 113 -4.93 -8.41 4.03
N ALA A 114 -5.78 -8.08 3.05
CA ALA A 114 -7.19 -7.75 3.28
C ALA A 114 -7.92 -8.95 3.91
N TRP A 115 -7.74 -10.14 3.35
CA TRP A 115 -8.27 -11.36 3.93
C TRP A 115 -7.69 -11.67 5.32
N GLU A 116 -6.38 -11.49 5.51
CA GLU A 116 -5.72 -11.69 6.81
C GLU A 116 -6.26 -10.70 7.87
N PHE A 117 -6.51 -9.44 7.51
CA PHE A 117 -7.07 -8.44 8.41
C PHE A 117 -8.51 -8.79 8.79
N GLU A 118 -9.31 -9.16 7.80
CA GLU A 118 -10.72 -9.53 8.01
C GLU A 118 -10.87 -10.75 8.93
N THR A 119 -9.97 -11.72 8.82
CA THR A 119 -10.09 -13.00 9.55
C THR A 119 -9.35 -13.05 10.88
N LYS A 120 -8.35 -12.20 11.10
CA LYS A 120 -7.45 -12.28 12.28
C LYS A 120 -7.48 -11.06 13.19
N LEU A 121 -8.08 -9.95 12.76
CA LEU A 121 -8.31 -8.78 13.60
C LEU A 121 -9.73 -8.83 14.18
N ASN A 122 -9.92 -8.27 15.36
CA ASN A 122 -11.25 -8.04 15.92
C ASN A 122 -11.90 -6.79 15.33
N GLU A 123 -13.20 -6.57 15.57
CA GLU A 123 -13.94 -5.45 14.98
C GLU A 123 -13.35 -4.07 15.34
N GLN A 124 -12.89 -3.87 16.57
CA GLN A 124 -12.28 -2.60 16.98
C GLN A 124 -10.95 -2.35 16.23
N GLU A 125 -10.15 -3.39 16.05
CA GLU A 125 -8.90 -3.32 15.30
C GLU A 125 -9.13 -3.06 13.81
N LYS A 126 -10.14 -3.70 13.19
CA LYS A 126 -10.53 -3.48 11.78
C LYS A 126 -10.98 -2.04 11.53
N LEU A 127 -11.68 -1.43 12.49
CA LEU A 127 -12.09 -0.03 12.40
C LEU A 127 -10.89 0.94 12.37
N LEU A 128 -9.81 0.58 13.08
CA LEU A 128 -8.65 1.43 13.27
C LEU A 128 -7.51 1.17 12.28
N LEU A 129 -7.35 -0.06 11.80
CA LEU A 129 -6.27 -0.46 10.89
C LEU A 129 -6.81 -1.14 9.65
N GLN A 130 -6.50 -0.57 8.49
CA GLN A 130 -6.92 -1.06 7.20
C GLN A 130 -5.72 -1.27 6.27
N ILE A 131 -5.90 -2.11 5.26
CA ILE A 131 -5.00 -2.23 4.12
C ILE A 131 -5.63 -1.48 2.95
N CYS A 132 -4.83 -0.74 2.20
CA CYS A 132 -5.30 -0.09 0.98
C CYS A 132 -5.77 -1.15 -0.02
N PRO A 133 -7.03 -1.06 -0.50
CA PRO A 133 -7.55 -1.96 -1.51
C PRO A 133 -6.72 -1.95 -2.79
N ALA A 134 -6.64 -3.10 -3.45
CA ALA A 134 -6.03 -3.23 -4.76
C ALA A 134 -7.07 -3.80 -5.72
N TYR A 135 -7.57 -2.95 -6.62
CA TYR A 135 -8.71 -3.29 -7.45
C TYR A 135 -8.32 -4.12 -8.68
N LEU A 136 -7.26 -3.69 -9.36
CA LEU A 136 -6.85 -4.25 -10.65
C LEU A 136 -5.34 -4.18 -10.80
N HIS A 137 -4.76 -5.25 -11.34
CA HIS A 137 -3.42 -5.24 -11.91
C HIS A 137 -3.50 -5.48 -13.42
N PHE A 138 -2.80 -4.65 -14.19
CA PHE A 138 -2.64 -4.78 -15.64
C PHE A 138 -1.18 -5.06 -15.97
N GLN A 139 -0.95 -5.92 -16.97
CA GLN A 139 0.36 -6.19 -17.54
C GLN A 139 0.29 -6.26 -19.07
N THR A 140 1.31 -5.72 -19.74
CA THR A 140 1.47 -5.80 -21.19
C THR A 140 2.87 -6.27 -21.60
N GLY A 141 2.92 -7.18 -22.58
CA GLY A 141 4.14 -7.60 -23.28
C GLY A 141 4.42 -6.79 -24.55
N VAL A 142 3.65 -5.73 -24.83
CA VAL A 142 3.87 -4.86 -26.00
C VAL A 142 5.17 -4.10 -25.81
N ARG A 143 6.10 -4.19 -26.77
CA ARG A 143 7.45 -3.62 -26.63
C ARG A 143 7.45 -2.09 -26.54
N SER A 144 6.58 -1.43 -27.30
CA SER A 144 6.48 0.04 -27.36
C SER A 144 5.78 0.69 -26.17
N ALA A 145 5.00 -0.05 -25.37
CA ALA A 145 4.31 0.51 -24.20
C ALA A 145 5.32 0.98 -23.15
N LEU A 146 5.12 2.17 -22.57
CA LEU A 146 5.99 2.67 -21.49
C LEU A 146 5.69 1.93 -20.18
N PHE A 147 4.41 1.84 -19.81
CA PHE A 147 3.97 1.17 -18.59
C PHE A 147 3.71 -0.30 -18.88
N LYS A 148 4.65 -1.15 -18.46
CA LYS A 148 4.56 -2.61 -18.59
C LYS A 148 3.62 -3.23 -17.58
N ARG A 149 3.54 -2.66 -16.38
CA ARG A 149 2.62 -3.09 -15.32
C ARG A 149 1.96 -1.89 -14.67
N VAL A 150 0.68 -1.98 -14.36
CA VAL A 150 -0.08 -0.92 -13.68
C VAL A 150 -0.91 -1.54 -12.57
N LEU A 151 -0.79 -1.01 -11.36
CA LEU A 151 -1.65 -1.36 -10.23
C LEU A 151 -2.61 -0.21 -9.94
N PHE A 152 -3.90 -0.52 -9.85
CA PHE A 152 -4.99 0.40 -9.59
C PHE A 152 -5.45 0.26 -8.14
N MET A 153 -5.43 1.36 -7.41
CA MET A 153 -5.81 1.47 -6.00
C MET A 153 -6.65 2.73 -5.80
N PRO A 154 -7.47 2.83 -4.75
CA PRO A 154 -8.07 4.10 -4.38
C PRO A 154 -6.98 5.08 -3.94
N LYS A 155 -7.20 6.37 -4.24
CA LYS A 155 -6.38 7.45 -3.71
C LYS A 155 -6.86 7.77 -2.31
N ILE A 156 -6.13 7.25 -1.32
CA ILE A 156 -6.42 7.53 0.09
C ILE A 156 -5.94 8.94 0.44
N GLU A 157 -6.87 9.79 0.86
CA GLU A 157 -6.56 11.10 1.42
C GLU A 157 -6.15 10.93 2.89
N GLY A 158 -4.97 11.44 3.26
CA GLY A 158 -4.45 11.30 4.61
C GLY A 158 -3.04 11.85 4.77
N ILE A 159 -2.57 11.85 6.01
CA ILE A 159 -1.22 12.32 6.37
C ILE A 159 -0.34 11.10 6.62
N PRO A 160 0.86 11.00 6.00
CA PRO A 160 1.80 9.93 6.32
C PRO A 160 2.15 9.92 7.80
N LEU A 161 2.16 8.75 8.44
CA LEU A 161 2.44 8.62 9.88
C LEU A 161 3.76 9.27 10.28
N GLY A 162 4.76 9.25 9.39
CA GLY A 162 6.04 9.94 9.58
C GLY A 162 5.98 11.46 9.69
N LYS A 163 4.84 12.09 9.39
CA LYS A 163 4.58 13.53 9.56
C LYS A 163 3.71 13.84 10.79
N ILE A 164 3.22 12.84 11.50
CA ILE A 164 2.39 13.01 12.69
C ILE A 164 3.30 13.04 13.90
N GLU A 165 3.25 14.10 14.70
CA GLU A 165 4.23 14.35 15.77
C GLU A 165 4.26 13.27 16.84
N THR A 166 3.09 12.73 17.19
CA THR A 166 2.90 11.71 18.24
C THR A 166 2.69 10.30 17.68
N GLY A 167 2.69 10.13 16.36
CA GLY A 167 2.49 8.85 15.70
C GLY A 167 1.07 8.32 15.80
N PHE A 168 0.92 7.08 16.26
CA PHE A 168 -0.40 6.48 16.45
C PHE A 168 -1.15 7.13 17.61
N SER A 169 -2.47 7.25 17.49
CA SER A 169 -3.32 7.80 18.53
C SER A 169 -3.28 6.92 19.79
N PRO A 170 -3.58 7.47 20.98
CA PRO A 170 -3.63 6.69 22.22
C PRO A 170 -4.59 5.50 22.13
N GLU A 171 -5.76 5.70 21.52
CA GLU A 171 -6.75 4.65 21.29
C GLU A 171 -6.18 3.51 20.42
N PHE A 172 -5.47 3.86 19.34
CA PHE A 172 -4.82 2.86 18.49
C PHE A 172 -3.76 2.08 19.28
N CYS A 173 -2.94 2.78 20.06
CA CYS A 173 -1.90 2.16 20.87
C CYS A 173 -2.48 1.17 21.88
N GLN A 174 -3.54 1.57 22.58
CA GLN A 174 -4.26 0.74 23.52
C GLN A 174 -4.88 -0.49 22.84
N THR A 175 -5.57 -0.30 21.71
CA THR A 175 -6.27 -1.37 20.98
C THR A 175 -5.29 -2.44 20.50
N PHE A 176 -4.16 -2.05 19.93
CA PHE A 176 -3.13 -2.99 19.45
C PHE A 176 -2.17 -3.44 20.56
N ASN A 177 -2.33 -2.93 21.79
CA ASN A 177 -1.44 -3.19 22.92
C ASN A 177 0.03 -2.95 22.55
N ILE A 178 0.30 -1.76 22.01
CA ILE A 178 1.63 -1.24 21.66
C ILE A 178 1.92 0.02 22.48
N PRO A 179 3.17 0.30 22.82
CA PRO A 179 3.50 1.50 23.59
C PRO A 179 3.23 2.77 22.76
N ASP A 180 2.66 3.77 23.42
CA ASP A 180 2.52 5.10 22.83
C ASP A 180 3.87 5.84 22.75
N PHE A 181 3.87 7.02 22.13
CA PHE A 181 5.07 7.81 21.94
C PHE A 181 5.73 8.24 23.27
N PRO A 182 5.01 8.78 24.27
CA PRO A 182 5.54 9.04 25.62
C PRO A 182 6.15 7.81 26.31
N GLU A 183 5.54 6.63 26.19
CA GLU A 183 6.07 5.40 26.75
C GLU A 183 7.40 5.00 26.10
N ILE A 184 7.50 5.08 24.77
CA ILE A 184 8.74 4.78 24.04
C ILE A 184 9.86 5.73 24.50
N LEU A 185 9.55 7.02 24.67
CA LEU A 185 10.49 8.03 25.17
C LEU A 185 11.07 7.70 26.55
N ARG A 186 10.33 7.00 27.41
CA ARG A 186 10.78 6.63 28.77
C ARG A 186 11.52 5.29 28.82
N LYS A 187 11.37 4.42 27.82
CA LYS A 187 12.02 3.09 27.81
C LYS A 187 13.54 3.25 27.62
N PHE A 188 14.32 2.84 28.63
CA PHE A 188 15.79 2.94 28.61
C PHE A 188 16.44 2.19 27.45
N ARG A 189 15.86 1.06 27.01
CA ARG A 189 16.39 0.25 25.89
C ARG A 189 16.50 0.99 24.55
N PHE A 190 15.82 2.13 24.41
CA PHE A 190 15.88 2.99 23.22
C PHE A 190 16.74 4.24 23.42
N SER A 191 17.58 4.29 24.47
CA SER A 191 18.48 5.42 24.75
C SER A 191 19.40 5.75 23.57
N LEU A 192 19.97 4.73 22.92
CA LEU A 192 20.81 4.91 21.73
C LEU A 192 20.02 5.49 20.55
N HIS A 193 18.79 5.04 20.32
CA HIS A 193 17.92 5.60 19.28
C HIS A 193 17.64 7.09 19.51
N ARG A 194 17.42 7.50 20.77
CA ARG A 194 17.26 8.92 21.14
C ARG A 194 18.55 9.73 20.98
N PHE A 195 19.70 9.11 21.23
CA PHE A 195 21.01 9.75 21.05
C PHE A 195 21.35 9.98 19.57
N LEU A 196 21.06 8.99 18.70
CA LEU A 196 21.38 9.04 17.26
C LEU A 196 20.41 9.89 16.43
N ASP A 197 19.21 10.17 16.94
CA ASP A 197 18.20 11.01 16.28
C ASP A 197 17.75 12.10 17.27
N PRO A 198 18.55 13.17 17.44
CA PRO A 198 18.29 14.21 18.44
C PRO A 198 17.00 15.01 18.16
N GLU A 199 16.54 15.03 16.90
CA GLU A 199 15.22 15.56 16.51
C GLU A 199 14.06 14.58 16.76
N GLN A 200 14.36 13.37 17.26
CA GLN A 200 13.51 12.40 17.96
C GLN A 200 12.27 11.86 17.23
N LYS A 201 11.86 12.41 16.09
CA LYS A 201 10.57 12.02 15.48
C LYS A 201 10.69 10.77 14.63
N ARG A 202 11.73 10.61 13.81
CA ARG A 202 11.74 9.56 12.77
C ARG A 202 12.02 8.17 13.33
N GLN A 203 12.96 8.01 14.25
CA GLN A 203 13.26 6.68 14.82
C GLN A 203 12.21 6.19 15.81
N LEU A 204 11.61 7.10 16.60
CA LEU A 204 10.61 6.71 17.57
C LEU A 204 9.32 6.23 16.90
N LEU A 205 8.91 6.89 15.81
CA LEU A 205 7.78 6.42 14.98
C LEU A 205 8.07 5.06 14.35
N LYS A 206 9.30 4.79 13.92
CA LYS A 206 9.70 3.45 13.45
C LYS A 206 9.60 2.40 14.55
N ILE A 207 9.99 2.73 15.78
CA ILE A 207 9.85 1.83 16.92
C ILE A 207 8.36 1.50 17.14
N GLN A 208 7.49 2.51 17.13
CA GLN A 208 6.04 2.33 17.29
C GLN A 208 5.45 1.43 16.19
N THR A 209 5.81 1.68 14.93
CA THR A 209 5.43 0.83 13.78
C THR A 209 6.01 -0.59 13.89
N THR A 210 7.22 -0.75 14.44
CA THR A 210 7.83 -2.06 14.67
C THR A 210 7.03 -2.88 15.68
N TYR A 211 6.59 -2.27 16.78
CA TYR A 211 5.70 -2.95 17.74
C TYR A 211 4.40 -3.41 17.07
N LEU A 212 3.76 -2.56 16.24
CA LEU A 212 2.56 -2.94 15.50
C LEU A 212 2.81 -4.18 14.63
N PHE A 213 3.84 -4.15 13.78
CA PHE A 213 4.11 -5.27 12.87
C PHE A 213 4.51 -6.55 13.59
N GLN A 214 5.15 -6.47 14.76
CA GLN A 214 5.37 -7.64 15.59
C GLN A 214 4.07 -8.20 16.18
N ARG A 215 3.12 -7.36 16.61
CA ARG A 215 1.79 -7.83 17.04
C ARG A 215 1.07 -8.55 15.91
N LEU A 216 1.07 -7.95 14.73
CA LEU A 216 0.48 -8.56 13.53
C LEU A 216 1.19 -9.88 13.18
N PHE A 217 2.52 -9.93 13.26
CA PHE A 217 3.30 -11.13 12.99
C PHE A 217 2.98 -12.26 13.97
N GLN A 218 2.83 -11.97 15.27
CA GLN A 218 2.43 -12.96 16.29
C GLN A 218 1.06 -13.58 16.00
N ARG A 219 0.18 -12.86 15.29
CA ARG A 219 -1.12 -13.34 14.82
C ARG A 219 -1.06 -13.98 13.43
N GLY A 220 0.13 -14.16 12.89
CA GLY A 220 0.35 -14.75 11.57
C GLY A 220 0.05 -13.81 10.40
N ILE A 221 0.02 -12.49 10.61
CA ILE A 221 -0.09 -11.47 9.56
C ILE A 221 1.30 -10.90 9.26
N LYS A 222 1.89 -11.28 8.13
CA LYS A 222 3.33 -11.06 7.88
C LYS A 222 3.62 -9.82 7.03
N ILE A 223 3.77 -8.65 7.63
CA ILE A 223 4.15 -7.43 6.91
C ILE A 223 5.67 -7.22 7.07
N PHE A 224 6.40 -7.25 5.96
CA PHE A 224 7.86 -7.10 5.94
C PHE A 224 8.34 -5.67 5.63
N SER A 225 7.41 -4.70 5.55
CA SER A 225 7.73 -3.28 5.53
C SER A 225 7.86 -2.79 6.98
N LEU A 226 8.82 -1.93 7.28
CA LEU A 226 9.01 -1.28 8.60
C LEU A 226 8.97 0.25 8.48
N ASN A 227 8.40 0.76 7.40
CA ASN A 227 8.44 2.19 7.11
C ASN A 227 7.09 2.84 7.42
N GLN A 228 7.10 3.73 8.42
CA GLN A 228 5.96 4.55 8.81
C GLN A 228 5.41 5.40 7.64
N LYS A 229 6.21 5.67 6.60
CA LYS A 229 5.76 6.40 5.41
C LYS A 229 4.69 5.64 4.62
N ASN A 230 4.63 4.32 4.77
CA ASN A 230 3.66 3.47 4.06
C ASN A 230 2.34 3.35 4.82
N ILE A 231 2.19 4.08 5.93
CA ILE A 231 0.97 4.16 6.72
C ILE A 231 0.45 5.60 6.61
N LEU A 232 -0.77 5.78 6.12
CA LEU A 232 -1.48 7.05 6.19
C LEU A 232 -2.43 7.04 7.37
N ALA A 233 -2.50 8.14 8.10
CA ALA A 233 -3.64 8.40 8.97
C ALA A 233 -4.70 9.19 8.19
N THR A 234 -5.90 8.63 8.09
CA THR A 234 -7.08 9.38 7.66
C THR A 234 -7.52 10.29 8.80
N LEU A 235 -8.06 11.46 8.47
CA LEU A 235 -8.51 12.43 9.46
C LEU A 235 -10.03 12.44 9.54
N ASN A 236 -10.58 12.53 10.75
CA ASN A 236 -12.00 12.82 10.95
C ASN A 236 -12.32 14.29 10.67
N ILE A 237 -13.60 14.66 10.79
CA ILE A 237 -14.09 16.03 10.55
C ILE A 237 -13.40 17.05 11.47
N SER A 238 -12.94 16.62 12.65
CA SER A 238 -12.20 17.45 13.60
C SER A 238 -10.69 17.52 13.32
N GLY A 239 -10.20 16.90 12.23
CA GLY A 239 -8.79 16.88 11.86
C GLY A 239 -7.93 15.88 12.66
N ASN A 240 -8.53 15.03 13.49
CA ASN A 240 -7.83 14.03 14.28
C ASN A 240 -7.70 12.70 13.51
N PRO A 241 -6.61 11.93 13.70
CA PRO A 241 -6.48 10.59 13.15
C PRO A 241 -7.68 9.71 13.50
N ALA A 242 -8.38 9.23 12.48
CA ALA A 242 -9.54 8.36 12.61
C ALA A 242 -9.18 6.90 12.37
N GLN A 243 -8.40 6.64 11.30
CA GLN A 243 -8.00 5.31 10.89
C GLN A 243 -6.58 5.35 10.31
N TYR A 244 -5.91 4.21 10.33
CA TYR A 244 -4.58 4.05 9.77
C TYR A 244 -4.64 3.05 8.62
N VAL A 245 -4.21 3.48 7.42
CA VAL A 245 -4.26 2.71 6.19
C VAL A 245 -2.85 2.38 5.73
N ILE A 246 -2.54 1.10 5.59
CA ILE A 246 -1.28 0.63 5.02
C ILE A 246 -1.41 0.63 3.49
N ILE A 247 -0.63 1.45 2.78
CA ILE A 247 -0.75 1.63 1.32
C ILE A 247 0.21 0.74 0.53
N ASP A 248 1.34 0.39 1.16
CA ASP A 248 2.36 -0.34 0.45
C ASP A 248 3.12 -1.33 1.37
N PRO A 249 2.76 -2.62 1.33
CA PRO A 249 3.49 -3.63 2.07
C PRO A 249 4.85 -3.99 1.43
N ILE A 250 5.15 -3.50 0.22
CA ILE A 250 6.39 -3.81 -0.50
C ILE A 250 7.34 -2.61 -0.41
N ALA A 251 7.90 -2.43 0.78
CA ALA A 251 9.16 -1.71 1.05
C ALA A 251 9.41 -0.45 0.19
N ASP A 252 9.12 0.71 0.77
CA ASP A 252 9.80 1.95 0.38
C ASP A 252 11.32 1.69 0.35
N TYR A 253 11.94 1.96 -0.80
CA TYR A 253 13.37 1.76 -1.12
C TYR A 253 14.36 2.60 -0.31
N TYR A 254 13.90 3.28 0.73
CA TYR A 254 14.81 3.58 1.81
C TYR A 254 15.03 2.27 2.54
N LEU A 255 16.20 1.66 2.31
CA LEU A 255 16.84 0.91 3.38
C LEU A 255 16.58 1.74 4.65
N SER A 256 15.73 1.25 5.55
CA SER A 256 15.80 1.65 6.94
C SER A 256 17.28 1.73 7.25
N ILE A 257 17.78 2.82 7.85
CA ILE A 257 19.17 2.96 8.35
C ILE A 257 19.88 1.60 8.45
N SER A 258 20.43 1.00 7.39
CA SER A 258 20.66 -0.47 7.30
C SER A 258 19.49 -1.46 7.69
N PRO A 259 19.25 -2.56 6.94
CA PRO A 259 18.45 -3.71 7.38
C PRO A 259 18.86 -4.23 8.77
N VAL A 260 20.13 -4.06 9.14
CA VAL A 260 20.67 -4.39 10.45
C VAL A 260 19.98 -3.58 11.55
N TYR A 261 19.72 -2.29 11.35
CA TYR A 261 19.04 -1.48 12.37
C TYR A 261 17.58 -1.87 12.55
N ASN A 262 16.90 -2.28 11.48
CA ASN A 262 15.55 -2.83 11.58
C ASN A 262 15.53 -4.14 12.38
N VAL A 263 16.50 -5.02 12.12
CA VAL A 263 16.67 -6.25 12.89
C VAL A 263 16.97 -5.94 14.35
N LEU A 264 17.89 -5.02 14.64
CA LEU A 264 18.24 -4.60 16.01
C LEU A 264 17.04 -3.95 16.71
N THR A 265 16.30 -3.07 16.02
CA THR A 265 15.11 -2.41 16.57
C THR A 265 14.01 -3.42 16.86
N SER A 266 13.81 -4.40 15.98
CA SER A 266 12.90 -5.53 16.22
C SER A 266 13.33 -6.36 17.44
N GLN A 267 14.62 -6.61 17.65
CA GLN A 267 15.09 -7.32 18.85
C GLN A 267 14.85 -6.54 20.15
N LEU A 268 14.83 -5.20 20.10
CA LEU A 268 14.53 -4.35 21.26
C LEU A 268 13.03 -4.23 21.52
N CYS A 269 12.22 -4.27 20.47
CA CYS A 269 10.77 -4.38 20.55
C CYS A 269 10.43 -5.84 20.88
N LYS A 270 10.47 -6.21 22.15
CA LYS A 270 9.95 -7.50 22.61
C LYS A 270 8.84 -7.22 23.60
N PHE A 271 7.67 -7.80 23.33
CA PHE A 271 6.60 -7.91 24.31
C PHE A 271 7.11 -8.85 25.41
N LYS A 272 7.39 -8.27 26.58
CA LYS A 272 7.55 -9.03 27.82
C LYS A 272 6.21 -9.04 28.52
#